data_AF-A0A5C5VIG4-F1
#
_entry.id   AF-A0A5C5VIG4-F1
#
_cell.length_a   1.000
_cell.length_b   1.000
_cell.length_c   1.000
_cell.angle_alpha   90.00
_cell.angle_beta   90.00
_cell.angle_gamma   90.00
#
_symmetry.space_group_name_H-M   'P 1'
#
loop_
_entity.id
_entity.type
_entity.pdbx_description
1 polymer ?
#
loop_
_entity_poly.entity_id
_entity_poly.type
_entity_poly.pdbx_seq_one_letter_code
_entity_poly.pdbx_strand_id
1 'polypeptide(L)'
;MTLLLRITCCVVTLAPALCSGRDLFVNNQTGDDRLSGLKQELREDDGPLATISRALKLAGPGDRINVANTGEPYREQLSVFGCDLHGFENRPLTLSGHGAVLDGSVMSADRAWRHVEGDVFAMNPRRLTFQQLFYNGAPLKRVRTASAHDAGDLLQPLEWAFAQNAILLKVEKDRLPQQYGLRHAGLQTGITLYNIRHVVIEDFVIQGFQQDGVNAHELVKDCVLRRVECRANGRSGLSVGGVSRVTAVGSGFYDNGRSQVRVAGLGKLTLDGCELDDADDAMPYDLQGGELNIDGEKLLAR
;
A
#
# COMPACT_ATOMS: atom_id res chain seq x y z
N MET A 1 72.39 12.71 -33.12
CA MET A 1 71.93 11.55 -32.34
C MET A 1 70.72 11.99 -31.54
N THR A 2 69.53 11.88 -32.12
CA THR A 2 68.31 12.52 -31.62
C THR A 2 67.43 11.45 -31.00
N LEU A 3 67.33 11.43 -29.68
CA LEU A 3 66.57 10.43 -28.92
C LEU A 3 65.09 10.85 -28.90
N LEU A 4 64.25 10.15 -29.67
CA LEU A 4 62.80 10.34 -29.68
C LEU A 4 62.18 9.60 -28.50
N LEU A 5 61.78 10.35 -27.48
CA LEU A 5 61.03 9.86 -26.31
C LEU A 5 59.57 9.61 -26.75
N ARG A 6 59.20 8.34 -26.93
CA ARG A 6 57.80 7.94 -27.16
C ARG A 6 57.08 7.87 -25.81
N ILE A 7 56.28 8.89 -25.50
CA ILE A 7 55.32 8.85 -24.40
C ILE A 7 54.10 8.07 -24.90
N THR A 8 54.00 6.81 -24.51
CA THR A 8 52.80 5.99 -24.75
C THR A 8 51.75 6.40 -23.73
N CYS A 9 50.81 7.24 -24.15
CA CYS A 9 49.65 7.64 -23.37
C CYS A 9 48.68 6.44 -23.32
N CYS A 10 48.69 5.69 -22.21
CA CYS A 10 47.67 4.68 -21.93
C CYS A 10 46.34 5.39 -21.66
N VAL A 11 45.50 5.50 -22.68
CA VAL A 11 44.09 5.89 -22.54
C VAL A 11 43.38 4.75 -21.80
N VAL A 12 43.19 4.90 -20.49
CA VAL A 12 42.31 4.03 -19.71
C VAL A 12 40.88 4.44 -20.08
N THR A 13 40.28 3.73 -21.02
CA THR A 13 38.83 3.78 -21.24
C THR A 13 38.15 3.16 -20.03
N LEU A 14 37.79 4.00 -19.06
CA LEU A 14 36.75 3.68 -18.08
C LEU A 14 35.44 3.53 -18.85
N ALA A 15 35.16 2.31 -19.32
CA ALA A 15 33.83 1.95 -19.74
C ALA A 15 32.92 2.18 -18.53
N PRO A 16 31.90 3.05 -18.59
CA PRO A 16 30.91 3.13 -17.53
C PRO A 16 30.32 1.73 -17.43
N ALA A 17 30.57 1.06 -16.31
CA ALA A 17 29.79 -0.11 -15.96
C ALA A 17 28.35 0.38 -15.94
N LEU A 18 27.59 0.04 -16.98
CA LEU A 18 26.14 0.10 -16.97
C LEU A 18 25.76 -0.84 -15.83
N CYS A 19 25.73 -0.32 -14.61
CA CYS A 19 25.39 -1.08 -13.43
C CYS A 19 23.94 -1.50 -13.63
N SER A 20 23.69 -2.68 -14.19
CA SER A 20 22.34 -3.17 -14.44
C SER A 20 21.63 -3.20 -13.09
N GLY A 21 20.45 -2.59 -13.00
CA GLY A 21 19.57 -2.85 -11.87
C GLY A 21 19.36 -4.36 -11.77
N ARG A 22 19.41 -4.88 -10.55
CA ARG A 22 19.22 -6.30 -10.26
C ARG A 22 17.75 -6.59 -10.06
N ASP A 23 17.34 -7.79 -10.43
CA ASP A 23 16.04 -8.33 -10.03
C ASP A 23 16.18 -9.06 -8.68
N LEU A 24 15.37 -8.63 -7.72
CA LEU A 24 15.13 -9.32 -6.45
C LEU A 24 13.76 -9.98 -6.52
N PHE A 25 13.65 -11.22 -6.07
CA PHE A 25 12.42 -12.00 -6.10
C PHE A 25 11.92 -12.23 -4.68
N VAL A 26 10.61 -12.11 -4.49
CA VAL A 26 9.93 -12.32 -3.21
C VAL A 26 8.80 -13.31 -3.38
N ASN A 27 8.72 -14.30 -2.50
CA ASN A 27 7.64 -15.29 -2.45
C ASN A 27 7.35 -15.66 -0.98
N ASN A 28 6.18 -15.28 -0.47
CA ASN A 28 5.78 -15.54 0.93
C ASN A 28 5.46 -17.01 1.26
N GLN A 29 5.42 -17.91 0.28
CA GLN A 29 5.17 -19.34 0.50
C GLN A 29 6.46 -20.18 0.44
N THR A 30 7.36 -19.86 -0.50
CA THR A 30 8.56 -20.67 -0.75
C THR A 30 9.87 -19.95 -0.45
N GLY A 31 9.83 -18.65 -0.18
CA GLY A 31 11.02 -17.84 0.07
C GLY A 31 11.54 -17.93 1.49
N ASP A 32 12.78 -17.49 1.65
CA ASP A 32 13.47 -17.39 2.95
C ASP A 32 14.34 -16.13 2.97
N ASP A 33 14.16 -15.29 3.99
CA ASP A 33 14.87 -14.00 4.14
C ASP A 33 16.38 -14.11 4.40
N ARG A 34 16.88 -15.34 4.60
CA ARG A 34 18.30 -15.67 4.66
C ARG A 34 18.94 -15.80 3.28
N LEU A 35 18.16 -16.00 2.22
CA LEU A 35 18.63 -16.16 0.84
C LEU A 35 18.96 -14.81 0.20
N SER A 36 19.53 -14.84 -1.02
CA SER A 36 19.95 -13.61 -1.69
C SER A 36 18.79 -12.84 -2.35
N GLY A 37 17.71 -13.53 -2.72
CA GLY A 37 16.64 -12.98 -3.53
C GLY A 37 16.97 -12.87 -5.02
N LEU A 38 18.15 -13.31 -5.48
CA LEU A 38 18.56 -13.18 -6.89
C LEU A 38 18.02 -14.30 -7.80
N LYS A 39 17.29 -15.26 -7.23
CA LYS A 39 16.65 -16.37 -7.93
C LYS A 39 15.16 -16.39 -7.64
N GLN A 40 14.35 -16.55 -8.68
CA GLN A 40 12.90 -16.62 -8.56
C GLN A 40 12.42 -17.91 -7.88
N GLU A 41 13.11 -19.01 -8.13
CA GLU A 41 12.79 -20.34 -7.59
C GLU A 41 13.84 -20.77 -6.58
N LEU A 42 13.40 -21.53 -5.58
CA LEU A 42 14.30 -22.16 -4.62
C LEU A 42 15.19 -23.18 -5.33
N ARG A 43 16.49 -23.02 -5.14
CA ARG A 43 17.57 -23.94 -5.53
C ARG A 43 18.40 -24.24 -4.29
N GLU A 44 19.28 -25.23 -4.37
CA GLU A 44 20.00 -25.81 -3.23
C GLU A 44 20.39 -24.79 -2.14
N ASP A 45 21.08 -23.69 -2.51
CA ASP A 45 21.56 -22.68 -1.56
C ASP A 45 21.04 -21.26 -1.81
N ASP A 46 20.05 -21.06 -2.71
CA ASP A 46 19.58 -19.72 -3.07
C ASP A 46 18.14 -19.74 -3.57
N GLY A 47 17.47 -18.59 -3.53
CA GLY A 47 16.04 -18.52 -3.84
C GLY A 47 15.43 -17.16 -3.56
N PRO A 48 14.09 -17.06 -3.65
CA PRO A 48 13.39 -15.83 -3.38
C PRO A 48 13.41 -15.51 -1.88
N LEU A 49 13.28 -14.23 -1.55
CA LEU A 49 13.09 -13.76 -0.18
C LEU A 49 11.66 -14.07 0.27
N ALA A 50 11.44 -14.24 1.58
CA ALA A 50 10.11 -14.46 2.12
C ALA A 50 9.30 -13.15 2.19
N THR A 51 9.97 -12.04 2.48
CA THR A 51 9.32 -10.75 2.76
C THR A 51 9.74 -9.64 1.80
N ILE A 52 8.81 -8.73 1.53
CA ILE A 52 9.08 -7.54 0.71
C ILE A 52 10.00 -6.59 1.49
N SER A 53 9.82 -6.50 2.81
CA SER A 53 10.69 -5.70 3.68
C SER A 53 12.14 -6.14 3.62
N ARG A 54 12.42 -7.44 3.48
CA ARG A 54 13.79 -7.92 3.30
C ARG A 54 14.35 -7.53 1.93
N ALA A 55 13.56 -7.63 0.86
CA ALA A 55 13.97 -7.20 -0.47
C ALA A 55 14.33 -5.71 -0.49
N LEU A 56 13.51 -4.86 0.15
CA LEU A 56 13.80 -3.43 0.29
C LEU A 56 15.10 -3.16 1.05
N LYS A 57 15.52 -4.01 1.99
CA LYS A 57 16.82 -3.85 2.67
C LYS A 57 18.02 -4.23 1.80
N LEU A 58 17.81 -5.07 0.79
CA LEU A 58 18.87 -5.56 -0.11
C LEU A 58 18.93 -4.78 -1.43
N ALA A 59 17.84 -4.12 -1.78
CA ALA A 59 17.72 -3.31 -2.98
C ALA A 59 18.68 -2.13 -2.94
N GLY A 60 19.30 -1.86 -4.07
CA GLY A 60 20.05 -0.65 -4.35
C GLY A 60 19.38 0.20 -5.43
N PRO A 61 20.06 1.27 -5.86
CA PRO A 61 19.46 2.21 -6.77
C PRO A 61 19.09 1.62 -8.14
N GLY A 62 17.84 1.79 -8.55
CA GLY A 62 17.34 1.32 -9.85
C GLY A 62 17.15 -0.21 -9.95
N ASP A 63 17.21 -0.93 -8.83
CA ASP A 63 16.85 -2.36 -8.78
C ASP A 63 15.34 -2.56 -9.03
N ARG A 64 14.95 -3.81 -9.27
CA ARG A 64 13.54 -4.23 -9.38
C ARG A 64 13.25 -5.33 -8.37
N ILE A 65 12.17 -5.16 -7.61
CA ILE A 65 11.66 -6.16 -6.67
C ILE A 65 10.40 -6.76 -7.29
N ASN A 66 10.49 -8.04 -7.66
CA ASN A 66 9.42 -8.84 -8.24
C ASN A 66 8.75 -9.66 -7.14
N VAL A 67 7.54 -9.25 -6.75
CA VAL A 67 6.73 -9.94 -5.75
C VAL A 67 5.85 -10.97 -6.44
N ALA A 68 5.92 -12.22 -6.00
CA ALA A 68 5.11 -13.31 -6.54
C ALA A 68 3.68 -13.19 -6.04
N ASN A 69 2.71 -13.28 -6.94
CA ASN A 69 1.32 -13.47 -6.58
C ASN A 69 1.07 -14.95 -6.27
N THR A 70 1.06 -15.29 -4.98
CA THR A 70 0.90 -16.66 -4.48
C THR A 70 -0.56 -17.01 -4.12
N GLY A 71 -1.48 -16.06 -4.28
CA GLY A 71 -2.84 -16.13 -3.74
C GLY A 71 -2.93 -15.84 -2.24
N GLU A 72 -1.81 -15.84 -1.51
CA GLU A 72 -1.75 -15.49 -0.09
C GLU A 72 -1.29 -14.04 0.11
N PRO A 73 -2.01 -13.21 0.90
CA PRO A 73 -1.61 -11.82 1.12
C PRO A 73 -0.27 -11.67 1.84
N TYR A 74 0.52 -10.69 1.40
CA TYR A 74 1.68 -10.17 2.11
C TYR A 74 1.19 -9.24 3.22
N ARG A 75 1.43 -9.61 4.48
CA ARG A 75 0.93 -8.88 5.65
C ARG A 75 2.04 -8.07 6.30
N GLU A 76 2.46 -7.03 5.60
CA GLU A 76 3.60 -6.19 5.95
C GLU A 76 3.26 -4.70 5.85
N GLN A 77 4.10 -3.86 6.47
CA GLN A 77 4.13 -2.43 6.22
C GLN A 77 5.45 -2.10 5.54
N LEU A 78 5.39 -1.40 4.40
CA LEU A 78 6.56 -1.09 3.60
C LEU A 78 6.96 0.37 3.81
N SER A 79 8.25 0.60 3.99
CA SER A 79 8.82 1.94 4.07
C SER A 79 9.92 2.06 3.04
N VAL A 80 9.70 2.89 2.02
CA VAL A 80 10.67 3.19 0.96
C VAL A 80 11.26 4.56 1.27
N PHE A 81 12.41 4.54 1.92
CA PHE A 81 13.16 5.72 2.35
C PHE A 81 14.65 5.40 2.40
N GLY A 82 15.47 6.44 2.37
CA GLY A 82 16.91 6.32 2.54
C GLY A 82 17.70 6.49 1.25
N CYS A 83 19.02 6.62 1.39
CA CYS A 83 19.92 7.03 0.32
C CYS A 83 20.03 6.02 -0.81
N ASP A 84 19.75 4.73 -0.56
CA ASP A 84 19.94 3.66 -1.54
C ASP A 84 18.64 3.24 -2.24
N LEU A 85 17.48 3.64 -1.73
CA LEU A 85 16.17 3.24 -2.25
C LEU A 85 15.58 4.22 -3.25
N HIS A 86 16.40 4.69 -4.19
CA HIS A 86 15.98 5.60 -5.25
C HIS A 86 16.23 5.02 -6.64
N GLY A 87 15.63 5.62 -7.66
CA GLY A 87 15.97 5.32 -9.05
C GLY A 87 16.61 6.49 -9.77
N PHE A 88 16.68 6.34 -11.08
CA PHE A 88 17.04 7.34 -12.07
C PHE A 88 15.90 7.49 -13.07
N GLU A 89 15.86 8.59 -13.81
CA GLU A 89 14.80 8.88 -14.79
C GLU A 89 14.58 7.74 -15.79
N ASN A 90 15.65 7.15 -16.30
CA ASN A 90 15.63 6.02 -17.24
C ASN A 90 15.78 4.65 -16.56
N ARG A 91 15.85 4.60 -15.23
CA ARG A 91 16.03 3.38 -14.44
C ARG A 91 15.45 3.56 -13.03
N PRO A 92 14.12 3.54 -12.89
CA PRO A 92 13.48 3.69 -11.59
C PRO A 92 13.75 2.48 -10.70
N LEU A 93 13.77 2.70 -9.37
CA LEU A 93 13.59 1.58 -8.43
C LEU A 93 12.15 1.09 -8.60
N THR A 94 11.96 -0.18 -8.91
CA THR A 94 10.63 -0.72 -9.22
C THR A 94 10.21 -1.76 -8.20
N LEU A 95 9.03 -1.60 -7.61
CA LEU A 95 8.35 -2.62 -6.82
C LEU A 95 7.16 -3.12 -7.63
N SER A 96 7.23 -4.37 -8.11
CA SER A 96 6.23 -4.97 -9.00
C SER A 96 5.49 -6.11 -8.30
N GLY A 97 4.17 -5.95 -8.18
CA GLY A 97 3.30 -6.83 -7.41
C GLY A 97 2.75 -8.03 -8.17
N HIS A 98 2.68 -7.97 -9.50
CA HIS A 98 2.08 -9.03 -10.34
C HIS A 98 0.68 -9.47 -9.90
N GLY A 99 -0.11 -8.55 -9.34
CA GLY A 99 -1.44 -8.79 -8.75
C GLY A 99 -1.41 -9.28 -7.30
N ALA A 100 -0.26 -9.28 -6.63
CA ALA A 100 -0.15 -9.64 -5.22
C ALA A 100 -0.91 -8.67 -4.32
N VAL A 101 -1.46 -9.21 -3.23
CA VAL A 101 -2.19 -8.44 -2.22
C VAL A 101 -1.25 -8.06 -1.08
N LEU A 102 -1.10 -6.76 -0.83
CA LEU A 102 -0.51 -6.20 0.38
C LEU A 102 -1.66 -5.86 1.36
N ASP A 103 -1.73 -6.59 2.48
CA ASP A 103 -2.87 -6.59 3.39
C ASP A 103 -2.49 -6.13 4.80
N GLY A 104 -3.06 -5.00 5.23
CA GLY A 104 -2.89 -4.40 6.54
C GLY A 104 -3.79 -4.96 7.65
N SER A 105 -4.67 -5.91 7.33
CA SER A 105 -5.68 -6.41 8.25
C SER A 105 -5.09 -7.37 9.29
N VAL A 106 -5.62 -7.30 10.50
CA VAL A 106 -5.23 -8.17 11.62
C VAL A 106 -6.44 -8.92 12.16
N MET A 107 -6.20 -10.09 12.73
CA MET A 107 -7.24 -10.81 13.45
C MET A 107 -7.56 -10.11 14.75
N SER A 108 -8.83 -10.18 15.15
CA SER A 108 -9.24 -9.83 16.51
C SER A 108 -8.58 -10.77 17.52
N ALA A 109 -8.24 -10.25 18.71
CA ALA A 109 -7.80 -11.09 19.80
C ALA A 109 -8.90 -12.07 20.22
N ASP A 110 -8.52 -13.18 20.85
CA ASP A 110 -9.47 -14.13 21.42
C ASP A 110 -10.42 -13.41 22.38
N ARG A 111 -11.72 -13.68 22.22
CA ARG A 111 -12.79 -13.09 23.05
C ARG A 111 -12.87 -11.55 22.99
N ALA A 112 -12.33 -10.91 21.94
CA ALA A 112 -12.43 -9.46 21.75
C ALA A 112 -13.87 -8.97 21.48
N TRP A 113 -14.75 -9.86 21.05
CA TRP A 113 -16.15 -9.57 20.76
C TRP A 113 -17.02 -9.79 22.00
N ARG A 114 -17.81 -8.77 22.35
CA ARG A 114 -18.83 -8.81 23.41
C ARG A 114 -20.22 -8.72 22.79
N HIS A 115 -21.17 -9.48 23.33
CA HIS A 115 -22.57 -9.35 22.97
C HIS A 115 -23.11 -7.97 23.37
N VAL A 116 -23.97 -7.38 22.54
CA VAL A 116 -24.66 -6.11 22.81
C VAL A 116 -26.15 -6.37 22.98
N GLU A 117 -26.83 -6.75 21.90
CA GLU A 117 -28.27 -6.98 21.85
C GLU A 117 -28.60 -7.81 20.60
N GLY A 118 -29.56 -8.72 20.69
CA GLY A 118 -29.92 -9.60 19.57
C GLY A 118 -28.70 -10.31 18.99
N ASP A 119 -28.52 -10.21 17.67
CA ASP A 119 -27.37 -10.76 16.93
C ASP A 119 -26.23 -9.73 16.74
N VAL A 120 -26.20 -8.64 17.52
CA VAL A 120 -25.17 -7.60 17.43
C VAL A 120 -24.07 -7.81 18.48
N PHE A 121 -22.84 -7.73 18.01
CA PHE A 121 -21.63 -7.84 18.80
C PHE A 121 -20.75 -6.59 18.62
N ALA A 122 -20.04 -6.21 19.67
CA ALA A 122 -19.11 -5.09 19.68
C ALA A 122 -17.67 -5.58 19.92
N MET A 123 -16.71 -4.93 19.27
CA MET A 123 -15.29 -5.07 19.55
C MET A 123 -14.63 -3.70 19.58
N ASN A 124 -13.79 -3.44 20.57
CA ASN A 124 -12.97 -2.24 20.63
C ASN A 124 -11.62 -2.50 19.95
N PRO A 125 -11.36 -1.93 18.77
CA PRO A 125 -10.06 -2.06 18.12
C PRO A 125 -8.99 -1.31 18.91
N ARG A 126 -7.73 -1.73 18.77
CA ARG A 126 -6.60 -1.03 19.42
C ARG A 126 -6.47 0.43 18.94
N ARG A 127 -6.80 0.70 17.69
CA ARG A 127 -6.80 2.04 17.08
C ARG A 127 -8.25 2.46 16.84
N LEU A 128 -8.62 3.65 17.32
CA LEU A 128 -10.03 4.07 17.40
C LEU A 128 -10.53 4.85 16.18
N THR A 129 -9.70 5.03 15.16
CA THR A 129 -10.07 5.79 13.95
C THR A 129 -9.89 4.92 12.71
N PHE A 130 -10.63 5.27 11.65
CA PHE A 130 -10.38 4.76 10.30
C PHE A 130 -10.39 3.22 10.26
N GLN A 131 -11.46 2.63 10.77
CA GLN A 131 -11.61 1.18 10.82
C GLN A 131 -12.21 0.66 9.54
N GLN A 132 -11.89 -0.58 9.22
CA GLN A 132 -12.50 -1.39 8.17
C GLN A 132 -12.61 -2.82 8.71
N LEU A 133 -13.66 -3.54 8.33
CA LEU A 133 -13.90 -4.92 8.74
C LEU A 133 -13.96 -5.82 7.49
N PHE A 134 -13.39 -7.01 7.61
CA PHE A 134 -13.20 -7.95 6.50
C PHE A 134 -13.70 -9.34 6.86
N TYR A 135 -14.25 -10.02 5.85
CA TYR A 135 -14.63 -11.43 5.88
C TYR A 135 -14.14 -12.11 4.61
N ASN A 136 -13.45 -13.25 4.73
CA ASN A 136 -12.86 -13.99 3.60
C ASN A 136 -12.05 -13.13 2.62
N GLY A 137 -11.29 -12.16 3.14
CA GLY A 137 -10.43 -11.28 2.34
C GLY A 137 -11.14 -10.10 1.66
N ALA A 138 -12.47 -10.05 1.71
CA ALA A 138 -13.29 -8.96 1.17
C ALA A 138 -13.73 -7.98 2.28
N PRO A 139 -13.84 -6.67 2.00
CA PRO A 139 -14.41 -5.73 2.94
C PRO A 139 -15.91 -6.03 3.15
N LEU A 140 -16.35 -5.93 4.40
CA LEU A 140 -17.77 -5.94 4.73
C LEU A 140 -18.37 -4.56 4.53
N LYS A 141 -19.65 -4.52 4.16
CA LYS A 141 -20.38 -3.28 3.97
C LYS A 141 -20.52 -2.53 5.30
N ARG A 142 -20.07 -1.28 5.30
CA ARG A 142 -20.24 -0.37 6.43
C ARG A 142 -21.61 0.29 6.36
N VAL A 143 -22.24 0.47 7.52
CA VAL A 143 -23.47 1.24 7.69
C VAL A 143 -23.24 2.29 8.77
N ARG A 144 -23.75 3.51 8.53
CA ARG A 144 -23.67 4.58 9.53
C ARG A 144 -24.73 4.38 10.60
N THR A 145 -24.31 4.44 11.86
CA THR A 145 -25.20 4.43 13.02
C THR A 145 -24.75 5.50 14.01
N ALA A 146 -25.69 6.09 14.74
CA ALA A 146 -25.41 7.05 15.80
C ALA A 146 -24.98 6.35 17.11
N SER A 147 -25.50 5.15 17.38
CA SER A 147 -25.24 4.42 18.60
C SER A 147 -25.20 2.90 18.41
N ALA A 148 -24.71 2.19 19.43
CA ALA A 148 -24.74 0.73 19.47
C ALA A 148 -26.16 0.16 19.60
N HIS A 149 -27.11 0.94 20.16
CA HIS A 149 -28.49 0.50 20.31
C HIS A 149 -29.22 0.49 18.96
N ASP A 150 -29.01 1.51 18.12
CA ASP A 150 -29.64 1.59 16.79
C ASP A 150 -29.12 0.52 15.82
N ALA A 151 -27.95 -0.09 16.12
CA ALA A 151 -27.32 -1.06 15.24
C ALA A 151 -28.15 -2.35 15.07
N GLY A 152 -28.97 -2.72 16.06
CA GLY A 152 -29.85 -3.89 15.99
C GLY A 152 -30.84 -3.82 14.83
N ASP A 153 -31.44 -2.65 14.64
CA ASP A 153 -32.47 -2.43 13.62
C ASP A 153 -31.89 -2.02 12.25
N LEU A 154 -30.75 -1.32 12.25
CA LEU A 154 -30.14 -0.80 11.02
C LEU A 154 -29.31 -1.84 10.26
N LEU A 155 -28.53 -2.66 10.97
CA LEU A 155 -27.61 -3.60 10.33
C LEU A 155 -28.37 -4.81 9.77
N GLN A 156 -27.98 -5.23 8.57
CA GLN A 156 -28.23 -6.59 8.08
C GLN A 156 -27.11 -7.53 8.52
N PRO A 157 -27.31 -8.86 8.51
CA PRO A 157 -26.24 -9.82 8.78
C PRO A 157 -25.01 -9.56 7.89
N LEU A 158 -23.83 -9.61 8.49
CA LEU A 158 -22.53 -9.29 7.89
C LEU A 158 -22.34 -7.84 7.45
N GLU A 159 -23.22 -6.93 7.87
CA GLU A 159 -22.95 -5.50 7.86
C GLU A 159 -22.37 -5.05 9.20
N TRP A 160 -21.60 -3.97 9.15
CA TRP A 160 -20.93 -3.44 10.34
C TRP A 160 -21.03 -1.93 10.43
N ALA A 161 -20.85 -1.41 11.64
CA ALA A 161 -20.79 0.03 11.89
C ALA A 161 -19.65 0.37 12.85
N PHE A 162 -19.26 1.64 12.88
CA PHE A 162 -18.33 2.15 13.88
C PHE A 162 -19.01 3.25 14.70
N ALA A 163 -19.27 2.97 15.97
CA ALA A 163 -19.87 3.92 16.90
C ALA A 163 -19.29 3.73 18.30
N GLN A 164 -19.18 4.82 19.06
CA GLN A 164 -18.71 4.81 20.45
C GLN A 164 -17.38 4.05 20.62
N ASN A 165 -16.44 4.29 19.70
CA ASN A 165 -15.11 3.66 19.69
C ASN A 165 -15.13 2.12 19.58
N ALA A 166 -16.20 1.54 19.06
CA ALA A 166 -16.36 0.11 18.84
C ALA A 166 -16.78 -0.18 17.40
N ILE A 167 -16.26 -1.28 16.86
CA ILE A 167 -16.80 -1.95 15.69
C ILE A 167 -18.01 -2.75 16.15
N LEU A 168 -19.16 -2.48 15.54
CA LEU A 168 -20.42 -3.18 15.74
C LEU A 168 -20.63 -4.08 14.53
N LEU A 169 -20.87 -5.37 14.75
CA LEU A 169 -21.15 -6.33 13.71
C LEU A 169 -22.47 -7.03 14.03
N LYS A 170 -23.37 -7.12 13.06
CA LYS A 170 -24.50 -8.03 13.15
C LYS A 170 -24.13 -9.35 12.48
N VAL A 171 -24.21 -10.43 13.23
CA VAL A 171 -23.97 -11.77 12.70
C VAL A 171 -25.29 -12.37 12.19
N GLU A 172 -25.19 -13.48 11.47
CA GLU A 172 -26.39 -14.27 11.17
C GLU A 172 -26.95 -14.89 12.45
N LYS A 173 -28.25 -15.20 12.44
CA LYS A 173 -28.91 -15.80 13.59
C LYS A 173 -28.19 -17.08 14.05
N ASP A 174 -28.04 -17.24 15.37
CA ASP A 174 -27.41 -18.39 16.02
C ASP A 174 -25.92 -18.58 15.67
N ARG A 175 -25.25 -17.52 15.17
CA ARG A 175 -23.81 -17.48 14.90
C ARG A 175 -23.05 -16.63 15.92
N LEU A 176 -21.74 -16.83 15.96
CA LEU A 176 -20.81 -16.05 16.76
C LEU A 176 -19.72 -15.43 15.87
N PRO A 177 -19.22 -14.20 16.18
CA PRO A 177 -18.17 -13.54 15.40
C PRO A 177 -16.92 -14.41 15.15
N GLN A 178 -16.55 -15.26 16.12
CA GLN A 178 -15.39 -16.15 16.04
C GLN A 178 -15.49 -17.18 14.91
N GLN A 179 -16.69 -17.46 14.40
CA GLN A 179 -16.93 -18.44 13.34
C GLN A 179 -16.60 -17.92 11.93
N TYR A 180 -16.37 -16.62 11.76
CA TYR A 180 -16.19 -15.99 10.45
C TYR A 180 -14.71 -15.71 10.10
N GLY A 181 -13.77 -15.87 11.03
CA GLY A 181 -12.36 -15.52 10.76
C GLY A 181 -12.17 -14.02 10.44
N LEU A 182 -12.95 -13.16 11.09
CA LEU A 182 -12.97 -11.72 10.82
C LEU A 182 -11.61 -11.08 11.01
N ARG A 183 -11.31 -10.12 10.13
CA ARG A 183 -10.12 -9.27 10.22
C ARG A 183 -10.54 -7.81 10.21
N HIS A 184 -9.75 -6.95 10.82
CA HIS A 184 -9.99 -5.52 10.82
C HIS A 184 -8.71 -4.76 10.50
N ALA A 185 -8.85 -3.50 10.06
CA ALA A 185 -7.69 -2.66 9.75
C ALA A 185 -6.81 -2.43 10.99
N GLY A 186 -5.58 -2.97 10.97
CA GLY A 186 -4.71 -3.01 12.15
C GLY A 186 -3.34 -2.37 11.93
N LEU A 187 -2.69 -2.69 10.80
CA LEU A 187 -1.46 -2.03 10.38
C LEU A 187 -1.77 -0.62 9.89
N GLN A 188 -0.86 0.33 10.10
CA GLN A 188 -1.16 1.75 9.96
C GLN A 188 -1.21 2.23 8.51
N THR A 189 -0.17 1.96 7.72
CA THR A 189 -0.04 2.39 6.32
C THR A 189 0.59 1.25 5.52
N GLY A 190 0.17 1.07 4.27
CA GLY A 190 0.69 0.02 3.39
C GLY A 190 2.09 0.32 2.91
N ILE A 191 2.22 1.34 2.05
CA ILE A 191 3.50 1.78 1.53
C ILE A 191 3.73 3.24 1.91
N THR A 192 4.78 3.51 2.68
CA THR A 192 5.24 4.87 2.95
C THR A 192 6.40 5.23 2.03
N LEU A 193 6.23 6.29 1.24
CA LEU A 193 7.27 6.92 0.45
C LEU A 193 7.73 8.19 1.18
N TYR A 194 9.03 8.29 1.48
CA TYR A 194 9.59 9.43 2.20
C TYR A 194 10.97 9.80 1.69
N ASN A 195 11.15 11.07 1.31
CA ASN A 195 12.40 11.64 0.81
C ASN A 195 13.06 10.78 -0.29
N ILE A 196 12.30 10.49 -1.35
CA ILE A 196 12.68 9.54 -2.38
C ILE A 196 12.37 10.06 -3.79
N ARG A 197 13.05 9.51 -4.81
CA ARG A 197 12.83 9.87 -6.21
C ARG A 197 12.88 8.67 -7.15
N HIS A 198 12.17 8.79 -8.28
CA HIS A 198 12.18 7.80 -9.36
C HIS A 198 11.85 6.38 -8.87
N VAL A 199 10.75 6.26 -8.11
CA VAL A 199 10.23 4.97 -7.65
C VAL A 199 8.96 4.63 -8.41
N VAL A 200 8.86 3.40 -8.90
CA VAL A 200 7.64 2.87 -9.52
C VAL A 200 7.07 1.78 -8.62
N ILE A 201 5.80 1.90 -8.27
CA ILE A 201 5.02 0.83 -7.63
C ILE A 201 3.98 0.39 -8.66
N GLU A 202 3.97 -0.90 -9.02
CA GLU A 202 3.06 -1.40 -10.05
C GLU A 202 2.40 -2.72 -9.70
N ASP A 203 1.17 -2.91 -10.21
CA ASP A 203 0.45 -4.18 -10.18
C ASP A 203 0.23 -4.76 -8.76
N PHE A 204 -0.13 -3.92 -7.80
CA PHE A 204 -0.51 -4.34 -6.44
C PHE A 204 -2.00 -4.15 -6.17
N VAL A 205 -2.55 -5.02 -5.34
CA VAL A 205 -3.75 -4.70 -4.55
C VAL A 205 -3.30 -4.32 -3.13
N ILE A 206 -3.67 -3.14 -2.66
CA ILE A 206 -3.26 -2.61 -1.35
C ILE A 206 -4.51 -2.32 -0.51
N GLN A 207 -4.70 -3.07 0.58
CA GLN A 207 -5.93 -3.04 1.36
C GLN A 207 -5.73 -3.20 2.86
N GLY A 208 -6.76 -2.84 3.64
CA GLY A 208 -6.84 -3.19 5.06
C GLY A 208 -5.90 -2.40 5.97
N PHE A 209 -5.31 -1.31 5.50
CA PHE A 209 -4.51 -0.42 6.35
C PHE A 209 -5.40 0.57 7.09
N GLN A 210 -5.07 0.90 8.33
CA GLN A 210 -5.85 1.78 9.19
C GLN A 210 -5.81 3.24 8.73
N GLN A 211 -4.74 3.70 8.09
CA GLN A 211 -4.66 5.02 7.47
C GLN A 211 -4.73 4.86 5.97
N ASP A 212 -3.58 4.89 5.29
CA ASP A 212 -3.55 4.93 3.84
C ASP A 212 -2.99 3.64 3.24
N GLY A 213 -3.48 3.27 2.06
CA GLY A 213 -2.84 2.23 1.26
C GLY A 213 -1.42 2.66 0.88
N VAL A 214 -1.30 3.83 0.24
CA VAL A 214 -0.01 4.48 -0.06
C VAL A 214 0.02 5.88 0.52
N ASN A 215 1.10 6.22 1.22
CA ASN A 215 1.35 7.55 1.74
C ASN A 215 2.69 8.09 1.20
N ALA A 216 2.63 9.16 0.43
CA ALA A 216 3.80 9.89 -0.04
C ALA A 216 3.91 11.23 0.69
N HIS A 217 4.93 11.36 1.54
CA HIS A 217 5.09 12.55 2.37
C HIS A 217 6.54 12.99 2.46
N GLU A 218 6.77 14.31 2.46
CA GLU A 218 8.07 14.99 2.43
C GLU A 218 9.02 14.57 1.30
N LEU A 219 9.14 15.42 0.27
CA LEU A 219 10.18 15.34 -0.78
C LEU A 219 10.14 14.07 -1.65
N VAL A 220 8.96 13.47 -1.85
CA VAL A 220 8.78 12.41 -2.85
C VAL A 220 8.67 13.05 -4.25
N LYS A 221 9.49 12.63 -5.22
CA LYS A 221 9.50 13.20 -6.58
C LYS A 221 9.55 12.12 -7.65
N ASP A 222 8.92 12.37 -8.79
CA ASP A 222 8.97 11.49 -9.96
C ASP A 222 8.63 10.02 -9.61
N CYS A 223 7.68 9.84 -8.69
CA CYS A 223 7.22 8.53 -8.27
C CYS A 223 5.89 8.21 -8.96
N VAL A 224 5.77 6.97 -9.44
CA VAL A 224 4.63 6.52 -10.24
C VAL A 224 3.96 5.32 -9.57
N LEU A 225 2.66 5.40 -9.39
CA LEU A 225 1.80 4.25 -9.10
C LEU A 225 1.16 3.82 -10.43
N ARG A 226 1.29 2.57 -10.83
CA ARG A 226 0.80 2.08 -12.12
C ARG A 226 -0.02 0.81 -11.93
N ARG A 227 -1.29 0.81 -12.35
CA ARG A 227 -2.19 -0.35 -12.19
C ARG A 227 -2.20 -0.86 -10.75
N VAL A 228 -2.27 0.08 -9.81
CA VAL A 228 -2.39 -0.22 -8.38
C VAL A 228 -3.84 -0.07 -7.96
N GLU A 229 -4.33 -1.03 -7.20
CA GLU A 229 -5.68 -1.07 -6.66
C GLU A 229 -5.61 -0.77 -5.16
N CYS A 230 -5.89 0.45 -4.76
CA CYS A 230 -5.93 0.84 -3.34
C CYS A 230 -7.37 0.81 -2.83
N ARG A 231 -7.74 -0.24 -2.11
CA ARG A 231 -9.12 -0.45 -1.67
C ARG A 231 -9.28 -0.73 -0.19
N ALA A 232 -10.44 -0.38 0.35
CA ALA A 232 -10.79 -0.69 1.74
C ALA A 232 -9.69 -0.33 2.76
N ASN A 233 -9.01 0.80 2.56
CA ASN A 233 -8.14 1.39 3.57
C ASN A 233 -8.97 2.30 4.47
N GLY A 234 -8.54 2.49 5.71
CA GLY A 234 -9.32 3.16 6.74
C GLY A 234 -9.53 4.65 6.49
N ARG A 235 -8.53 5.32 5.92
CA ARG A 235 -8.58 6.75 5.58
C ARG A 235 -8.61 6.95 4.08
N SER A 236 -7.51 6.66 3.39
CA SER A 236 -7.41 6.91 1.95
C SER A 236 -6.68 5.82 1.19
N GLY A 237 -6.99 5.66 -0.10
CA GLY A 237 -6.23 4.75 -0.95
C GLY A 237 -4.82 5.30 -1.22
N LEU A 238 -4.73 6.58 -1.57
CA LEU A 238 -3.48 7.31 -1.77
C LEU A 238 -3.52 8.67 -1.07
N SER A 239 -2.52 8.97 -0.25
CA SER A 239 -2.31 10.32 0.28
C SER A 239 -0.97 10.90 -0.16
N VAL A 240 -0.99 12.13 -0.70
CA VAL A 240 0.18 12.89 -1.11
C VAL A 240 0.25 14.19 -0.30
N GLY A 241 1.36 14.43 0.39
CA GLY A 241 1.55 15.63 1.21
C GLY A 241 2.98 16.17 1.24
N GLY A 242 3.19 17.20 2.06
CA GLY A 242 4.45 17.96 2.10
C GLY A 242 4.66 18.73 0.79
N VAL A 243 5.83 18.56 0.17
CA VAL A 243 6.18 19.11 -1.16
C VAL A 243 6.30 18.02 -2.24
N SER A 244 5.62 16.89 -2.00
CA SER A 244 5.72 15.69 -2.82
C SER A 244 4.98 15.79 -4.16
N ARG A 245 5.42 15.01 -5.15
CA ARG A 245 4.82 14.92 -6.49
C ARG A 245 4.71 13.45 -6.89
N VAL A 246 3.49 12.99 -7.13
CA VAL A 246 3.18 11.60 -7.47
C VAL A 246 2.25 11.57 -8.67
N THR A 247 2.48 10.62 -9.57
CA THR A 247 1.55 10.30 -10.67
C THR A 247 0.96 8.91 -10.43
N ALA A 248 -0.34 8.75 -10.52
CA ALA A 248 -1.00 7.45 -10.64
C ALA A 248 -1.51 7.28 -12.07
N VAL A 249 -1.31 6.08 -12.64
CA VAL A 249 -1.70 5.75 -14.02
C VAL A 249 -2.49 4.46 -14.02
N GLY A 250 -3.68 4.44 -14.63
CA GLY A 250 -4.49 3.24 -14.80
C GLY A 250 -4.78 2.52 -13.47
N SER A 251 -4.98 3.28 -12.39
CA SER A 251 -5.06 2.76 -11.01
C SER A 251 -6.47 2.96 -10.43
N GLY A 252 -6.93 2.04 -9.59
CA GLY A 252 -8.23 2.11 -8.93
C GLY A 252 -8.15 2.51 -7.45
N PHE A 253 -9.05 3.41 -7.02
CA PHE A 253 -9.19 3.84 -5.63
C PHE A 253 -10.66 3.77 -5.19
N TYR A 254 -11.01 2.78 -4.34
CA TYR A 254 -12.40 2.51 -3.96
C TYR A 254 -12.57 1.96 -2.54
N ASP A 255 -13.77 2.04 -1.97
CA ASP A 255 -14.12 1.55 -0.62
C ASP A 255 -13.25 2.09 0.53
N ASN A 256 -12.45 3.14 0.30
CA ASN A 256 -11.61 3.73 1.35
C ASN A 256 -12.47 4.52 2.35
N GLY A 257 -12.07 4.60 3.62
CA GLY A 257 -12.99 4.98 4.70
C GLY A 257 -13.23 6.48 4.93
N ARG A 258 -12.48 7.37 4.25
CA ARG A 258 -12.67 8.84 4.31
C ARG A 258 -12.62 9.49 2.95
N SER A 259 -11.61 9.16 2.15
CA SER A 259 -11.53 9.63 0.76
C SER A 259 -10.78 8.63 -0.12
N GLN A 260 -11.03 8.58 -1.42
CA GLN A 260 -10.29 7.67 -2.29
C GLN A 260 -8.84 8.14 -2.47
N VAL A 261 -8.67 9.43 -2.77
CA VAL A 261 -7.36 10.09 -2.74
C VAL A 261 -7.36 11.31 -1.83
N ARG A 262 -6.17 11.71 -1.36
CA ARG A 262 -5.99 12.88 -0.52
C ARG A 262 -4.73 13.66 -0.88
N VAL A 263 -4.87 14.96 -1.10
CA VAL A 263 -3.74 15.88 -1.29
C VAL A 263 -3.69 16.87 -0.14
N ALA A 264 -2.49 17.13 0.40
CA ALA A 264 -2.31 18.09 1.49
C ALA A 264 -1.04 18.94 1.34
N GLY A 265 -1.02 20.10 2.00
CA GLY A 265 0.16 20.97 2.02
C GLY A 265 0.45 21.55 0.63
N LEU A 266 1.65 21.32 0.10
CA LEU A 266 2.07 21.71 -1.25
C LEU A 266 2.22 20.49 -2.19
N GLY A 267 1.60 19.36 -1.82
CA GLY A 267 1.63 18.13 -2.58
C GLY A 267 1.00 18.30 -3.96
N LYS A 268 1.47 17.50 -4.92
CA LYS A 268 0.89 17.42 -6.26
C LYS A 268 0.60 15.98 -6.62
N LEU A 269 -0.64 15.70 -7.02
CA LEU A 269 -1.08 14.41 -7.48
C LEU A 269 -1.64 14.53 -8.89
N THR A 270 -1.14 13.71 -9.81
CA THR A 270 -1.74 13.52 -11.14
C THR A 270 -2.35 12.14 -11.21
N LEU A 271 -3.59 12.05 -11.66
CA LEU A 271 -4.32 10.83 -11.95
C LEU A 271 -4.56 10.78 -13.47
N ASP A 272 -4.09 9.72 -14.12
CA ASP A 272 -4.21 9.51 -15.58
C ASP A 272 -4.89 8.16 -15.83
N GLY A 273 -6.10 8.19 -16.38
CA GLY A 273 -6.94 7.01 -16.59
C GLY A 273 -7.21 6.23 -15.30
N CYS A 274 -7.36 6.92 -14.17
CA CYS A 274 -7.61 6.30 -12.87
C CYS A 274 -9.11 6.27 -12.55
N GLU A 275 -9.53 5.23 -11.83
CA GLU A 275 -10.89 5.09 -11.34
C GLU A 275 -10.97 5.52 -9.88
N LEU A 276 -11.94 6.37 -9.56
CA LEU A 276 -12.26 6.78 -8.20
C LEU A 276 -13.72 6.46 -7.91
N ASP A 277 -13.95 5.74 -6.82
CA ASP A 277 -15.30 5.50 -6.32
C ASP A 277 -15.92 6.79 -5.75
N ASP A 278 -17.23 6.94 -5.98
CA ASP A 278 -18.08 8.05 -5.53
C ASP A 278 -19.20 7.55 -4.60
N ALA A 279 -18.91 6.51 -3.82
CA ALA A 279 -19.82 6.00 -2.82
C ALA A 279 -20.08 7.02 -1.69
N ASP A 280 -21.31 7.03 -1.16
CA ASP A 280 -21.80 7.97 -0.12
C ASP A 280 -20.94 8.05 1.16
N ASP A 281 -20.09 7.04 1.39
CA ASP A 281 -19.31 6.91 2.61
C ASP A 281 -17.91 7.55 2.56
N ALA A 282 -17.39 7.87 1.38
CA ALA A 282 -16.09 8.50 1.21
C ALA A 282 -16.04 9.43 0.01
N MET A 283 -15.37 10.57 0.19
CA MET A 283 -15.23 11.53 -0.90
C MET A 283 -14.29 10.98 -1.99
N PRO A 284 -14.56 11.18 -3.29
CA PRO A 284 -13.62 10.82 -4.35
C PRO A 284 -12.22 11.39 -4.09
N TYR A 285 -12.15 12.64 -3.62
CA TYR A 285 -10.90 13.30 -3.24
C TYR A 285 -11.07 14.23 -2.03
N ASP A 286 -10.00 14.37 -1.24
CA ASP A 286 -9.88 15.34 -0.13
C ASP A 286 -8.68 16.27 -0.39
N LEU A 287 -8.95 17.56 -0.65
CA LEU A 287 -7.94 18.59 -0.93
C LEU A 287 -7.75 19.50 0.28
N GLN A 288 -6.67 19.28 1.03
CA GLN A 288 -6.24 20.09 2.18
C GLN A 288 -5.01 20.93 1.82
N GLY A 289 -5.07 21.58 0.66
CA GLY A 289 -3.96 22.26 -0.02
C GLY A 289 -3.46 21.49 -1.24
N GLY A 290 -2.41 22.00 -1.87
CA GLY A 290 -1.75 21.36 -3.01
C GLY A 290 -2.53 21.43 -4.32
N GLU A 291 -2.18 20.53 -5.25
CA GLU A 291 -2.78 20.42 -6.58
C GLU A 291 -3.17 18.98 -6.87
N LEU A 292 -4.38 18.77 -7.38
CA LEU A 292 -4.82 17.51 -7.95
C LEU A 292 -5.11 17.72 -9.42
N ASN A 293 -4.58 16.86 -10.28
CA ASN A 293 -4.87 16.84 -11.71
C ASN A 293 -5.50 15.49 -12.05
N ILE A 294 -6.67 15.48 -12.68
CA ILE A 294 -7.37 14.28 -13.12
C ILE A 294 -7.56 14.39 -14.63
N ASP A 295 -6.91 13.51 -15.40
CA ASP A 295 -7.02 13.44 -16.86
C ASP A 295 -6.79 14.79 -17.58
N GLY A 296 -5.86 15.59 -17.04
CA GLY A 296 -5.51 16.92 -17.56
C GLY A 296 -6.30 18.07 -16.94
N GLU A 297 -7.37 17.80 -16.19
CA GLU A 297 -8.15 18.80 -15.47
C GLU A 297 -7.54 19.09 -14.09
N LYS A 298 -7.18 20.36 -13.85
CA LYS A 298 -6.57 20.79 -12.60
C LYS A 298 -7.64 21.23 -11.58
N LEU A 299 -7.65 20.56 -10.44
CA LEU A 299 -8.43 20.88 -9.25
C LEU A 299 -7.53 21.55 -8.19
N LEU A 300 -8.03 22.62 -7.59
CA LEU A 300 -7.35 23.38 -6.54
C LEU A 300 -8.16 23.32 -5.24
N ALA A 301 -7.46 23.31 -4.10
CA ALA A 301 -8.10 23.51 -2.82
C ALA A 301 -8.80 24.88 -2.79
N ARG A 302 -10.02 24.93 -2.24
CA ARG A 302 -10.76 26.18 -2.02
C ARG A 302 -10.18 26.99 -0.87
#